data_AF-A0A969TXW8-F1
#
_entry.id   AF-A0A969TXW8-F1
#
_cell.length_a   1.000
_cell.length_b   1.000
_cell.length_c   1.000
_cell.angle_alpha   90.00
_cell.angle_beta   90.00
_cell.angle_gamma   90.00
#
_symmetry.space_group_name_H-M   'P 1'
#
loop_
_entity.id
_entity.type
_entity.pdbx_description
1 polymer ?
#
loop_
_entity_poly.entity_id
_entity_poly.type
_entity_poly.pdbx_seq_one_letter_code
_entity_poly.pdbx_strand_id
1 'polypeptide(L)'
;MLTTDFGKKIDLNNSDIRDFRDLRGFYPNLAGKIIKNAPYDKVEEVLDISGLSETQKQRLQANLDSFTVTPPSKEFNEGDDRFNPGVY
;
A
#
# COMPACT_ATOMS: atom_id res chain seq x y z
N MET A 1 10.63 23.90 -3.69
CA MET A 1 10.46 22.78 -4.64
C MET A 1 9.38 21.87 -4.08
N LEU A 2 8.29 21.63 -4.81
CA LEU A 2 7.27 20.64 -4.46
C LEU A 2 7.82 19.27 -4.85
N THR A 3 8.59 18.64 -3.96
CA THR A 3 8.94 17.22 -4.07
C THR A 3 7.71 16.42 -3.68
N THR A 4 6.78 16.20 -4.60
CA THR A 4 5.70 15.24 -4.39
C THR A 4 6.32 13.84 -4.36
N ASP A 5 5.97 13.04 -3.35
CA ASP A 5 6.38 11.62 -3.24
C ASP A 5 5.71 10.72 -4.29
N PHE A 6 4.92 11.33 -5.19
CA PHE A 6 4.21 10.67 -6.27
C PHE A 6 5.21 9.98 -7.21
N GLY A 7 5.14 8.65 -7.27
CA GLY A 7 6.06 7.80 -8.05
C GLY A 7 7.37 7.44 -7.34
N LYS A 8 7.61 7.89 -6.10
CA LYS A 8 8.77 7.49 -5.27
C LYS A 8 8.39 6.53 -4.15
N LYS A 9 7.16 6.65 -3.65
CA LYS A 9 6.61 5.86 -2.55
C LYS A 9 5.40 5.07 -3.04
N ILE A 10 5.13 3.96 -2.36
CA ILE A 10 3.93 3.15 -2.60
C ILE A 10 2.75 3.91 -2.01
N ASP A 11 1.75 4.21 -2.84
CA ASP A 11 0.52 4.86 -2.39
C ASP A 11 -0.45 3.81 -1.84
N LEU A 12 -0.66 3.80 -0.53
CA LEU A 12 -1.50 2.80 0.12
C LEU A 12 -2.95 2.80 -0.40
N ASN A 13 -3.41 3.89 -1.01
CA ASN A 13 -4.76 4.04 -1.53
C ASN A 13 -4.88 3.76 -3.04
N ASN A 14 -3.77 3.72 -3.79
CA ASN A 14 -3.81 3.68 -5.26
C ASN A 14 -2.83 2.69 -5.89
N SER A 15 -1.67 2.43 -5.29
CA SER A 15 -0.68 1.47 -5.81
C SER A 15 -1.26 0.07 -5.93
N ASP A 16 -0.87 -0.63 -6.99
CA ASP A 16 -1.24 -2.01 -7.22
C ASP A 16 -0.37 -2.98 -6.41
N ILE A 17 -0.80 -4.23 -6.31
CA ILE A 17 -0.18 -5.25 -5.48
C ILE A 17 1.29 -5.53 -5.85
N ARG A 18 1.71 -5.24 -7.08
CA ARG A 18 3.08 -5.49 -7.56
C ARG A 18 4.07 -4.47 -7.01
N ASP A 19 3.65 -3.25 -6.72
CA ASP A 19 4.50 -2.23 -6.11
C ASP A 19 5.09 -2.70 -4.77
N PHE A 20 4.37 -3.58 -4.05
CA PHE A 20 4.81 -4.15 -2.79
C PHE A 20 5.87 -5.26 -2.93
N ARG A 21 6.23 -5.70 -4.14
CA ARG A 21 7.21 -6.77 -4.35
C ARG A 21 8.62 -6.39 -3.91
N ASP A 22 8.95 -5.10 -3.99
CA ASP A 22 10.26 -4.59 -3.60
C ASP A 22 10.43 -4.53 -2.06
N LEU A 23 9.32 -4.62 -1.32
CA LEU A 23 9.34 -4.70 0.14
C LEU A 23 9.34 -6.16 0.60
N ARG A 24 10.48 -6.60 1.15
CA ARG A 24 10.67 -7.98 1.62
C ARG A 24 9.55 -8.38 2.60
N GLY A 25 8.82 -9.44 2.25
CA GLY A 25 7.77 -10.04 3.09
C GLY A 25 6.41 -9.35 3.03
N PHE A 26 6.21 -8.40 2.10
CA PHE A 26 4.91 -7.78 1.87
C PHE A 26 4.04 -8.61 0.92
N TYR A 27 4.60 -9.04 -0.21
CA TYR A 27 3.88 -9.78 -1.22
C TYR A 27 3.73 -11.29 -0.90
N PRO A 28 2.56 -11.92 -1.16
CA PRO A 28 1.28 -11.29 -1.49
C PRO A 28 0.45 -10.93 -0.25
N ASN A 29 0.73 -11.54 0.91
CA ASN A 29 -0.20 -11.59 2.04
C ASN A 29 -0.40 -10.24 2.74
N LEU A 30 0.68 -9.53 3.08
CA LEU A 30 0.57 -8.25 3.78
C LEU A 30 0.09 -7.15 2.82
N ALA A 31 0.59 -7.15 1.58
CA ALA A 31 0.10 -6.27 0.52
C ALA A 31 -1.42 -6.41 0.30
N GLY A 32 -1.93 -7.65 0.23
CA GLY A 32 -3.36 -7.89 0.10
C GLY A 32 -4.18 -7.40 1.30
N LYS A 33 -3.64 -7.48 2.52
CA LYS A 33 -4.30 -6.87 3.70
C LYS A 33 -4.34 -5.35 3.58
N ILE A 34 -3.25 -4.72 3.15
CA ILE A 34 -3.17 -3.26 2.96
C ILE A 34 -4.22 -2.81 1.94
N ILE A 35 -4.30 -3.45 0.77
CA ILE A 35 -5.26 -3.10 -0.28
C ILE A 35 -6.71 -3.28 0.20
N LYS A 36 -7.02 -4.39 0.88
CA LYS A 36 -8.38 -4.68 1.38
C LYS A 36 -8.87 -3.75 2.49
N ASN A 37 -7.97 -3.08 3.20
CA ASN A 37 -8.31 -2.17 4.29
C ASN A 37 -8.12 -0.69 3.90
N ALA A 38 -7.74 -0.42 2.64
CA ALA A 38 -7.77 0.94 2.09
C ALA A 38 -9.24 1.42 1.91
N PRO A 39 -9.51 2.74 1.93
CA PRO A 39 -8.54 3.83 2.00
C PRO A 39 -8.07 4.18 3.42
N TYR A 40 -6.94 4.87 3.50
CA TYR A 40 -6.35 5.43 4.70
C TYR A 40 -6.26 6.97 4.59
N ASP A 41 -6.47 7.68 5.70
CA ASP A 41 -6.34 9.14 5.76
C ASP A 41 -4.88 9.57 6.05
N LYS A 42 -4.11 8.70 6.70
CA LYS A 42 -2.69 8.87 7.01
C LYS A 42 -1.94 7.55 6.91
N VAL A 43 -0.62 7.62 6.70
CA VAL A 43 0.21 6.42 6.50
C VAL A 43 0.18 5.50 7.73
N GLU A 44 0.12 6.04 8.94
CA GLU A 44 0.21 5.28 10.19
C GLU A 44 -1.00 4.36 10.43
N GLU A 45 -2.16 4.63 9.82
CA GLU A 45 -3.38 3.81 9.96
C GLU A 45 -3.20 2.40 9.40
N VAL A 46 -2.19 2.18 8.56
CA VAL A 46 -1.81 0.83 8.11
C VAL A 46 -1.43 -0.10 9.27
N LEU A 47 -1.00 0.46 10.41
CA LEU A 47 -0.65 -0.30 11.61
C LEU A 47 -1.89 -0.79 12.38
N ASP A 48 -3.05 -0.20 12.11
CA ASP A 48 -4.32 -0.49 12.80
C ASP A 48 -5.14 -1.58 12.09
N ILE A 49 -4.62 -2.15 10.99
CA ILE A 49 -5.25 -3.27 10.29
C ILE A 49 -5.50 -4.43 11.26
N SER A 50 -6.76 -4.85 11.36
CA SER A 50 -7.15 -5.97 12.21
C SER A 50 -6.50 -7.28 11.76
N GLY A 51 -6.00 -8.06 12.72
CA GLY A 51 -5.40 -9.37 12.45
C GLY A 51 -3.99 -9.33 11.87
N LEU A 52 -3.25 -8.23 12.00
CA LEU A 52 -1.81 -8.22 11.77
C LEU A 52 -1.09 -9.07 12.82
N SER A 53 -0.16 -9.92 12.38
CA SER A 53 0.80 -10.53 13.30
C SER A 53 1.84 -9.51 13.76
N GLU A 54 2.54 -9.79 14.87
CA GLU A 54 3.62 -8.91 15.35
C GLU A 54 4.72 -8.72 14.31
N THR A 55 5.10 -9.78 13.57
CA THR A 55 6.05 -9.65 12.45
C THR A 55 5.51 -8.74 11.33
N GLN A 56 4.20 -8.76 11.05
CA GLN A 56 3.62 -7.88 10.04
C GLN A 56 3.63 -6.41 10.50
N LYS A 57 3.28 -6.14 11.76
CA LYS A 57 3.38 -4.79 12.34
C LYS A 57 4.81 -4.26 12.30
N GLN A 58 5.80 -5.07 12.68
CA GLN A 58 7.22 -4.69 12.61
C GLN A 58 7.67 -4.36 11.17
N ARG A 59 7.23 -5.13 10.17
CA ARG A 59 7.52 -4.85 8.77
C ARG A 59 6.91 -3.52 8.31
N LEU A 60 5.66 -3.25 8.69
CA LEU A 60 5.00 -1.97 8.38
C LEU A 60 5.75 -0.80 9.02
N GLN A 61 6.04 -0.88 10.32
CA GLN A 61 6.79 0.14 11.05
C GLN A 61 8.16 0.44 10.43
N ALA A 62 8.89 -0.61 10.02
CA ALA A 62 10.20 -0.46 9.38
C ALA A 62 10.16 0.13 7.97
N ASN A 63 8.97 0.28 7.36
CA ASN A 63 8.81 0.75 5.98
C ASN A 63 7.81 1.92 5.86
N LEU A 64 7.43 2.60 6.95
CA LEU A 64 6.49 3.73 6.87
C LEU A 64 6.99 4.83 5.91
N ASP A 65 8.30 5.08 5.88
CA ASP A 65 8.91 6.05 4.96
C ASP A 65 8.79 5.65 3.47
N SER A 66 8.51 4.39 3.18
CA SER A 66 8.26 3.89 1.81
C SER A 66 6.83 4.13 1.35
N PHE A 67 5.95 4.65 2.23
CA PHE A 67 4.53 4.82 1.96
C PHE A 67 4.11 6.28 1.87
N THR A 68 3.07 6.50 1.09
CA THR A 68 2.30 7.74 1.06
C THR A 68 0.82 7.40 1.04
N VAL A 69 -0.03 8.39 1.34
CA VAL A 69 -1.47 8.32 1.10
C VAL A 69 -1.87 9.49 0.23
N THR A 70 -2.65 9.24 -0.82
CA THR A 70 -3.33 10.29 -1.57
C THR A 70 -4.82 9.95 -1.70
N PRO A 71 -5.69 10.90 -2.09
CA PRO A 71 -7.09 10.59 -2.31
C PRO A 71 -7.26 9.42 -3.30
N PRO A 72 -8.19 8.49 -3.05
CA PRO A 72 -8.46 7.39 -3.97
C PRO A 72 -8.85 7.93 -5.36
N SER A 73 -8.18 7.43 -6.40
CA SER A 73 -8.50 7.72 -7.81
C SER A 73 -9.27 6.55 -8.40
N LYS A 74 -10.33 6.86 -9.16
CA LYS A 74 -11.15 5.84 -9.83
C LYS A 74 -10.34 5.05 -10.85
N GLU A 75 -9.46 5.73 -11.55
CA GLU A 75 -8.59 5.16 -12.58
C GLU A 75 -7.68 4.04 -12.04
N PHE A 76 -7.33 4.07 -10.75
CA PHE A 76 -6.50 3.04 -10.11
C PHE A 76 -7.31 2.01 -9.30
N ASN A 77 -8.54 2.34 -8.90
CA ASN A 77 -9.33 1.54 -7.97
C ASN A 77 -10.60 0.92 -8.59
N GLU A 78 -10.94 1.24 -9.83
CA GLU A 78 -12.04 0.58 -10.54
C GLU A 78 -11.66 -0.88 -10.88
N GLY A 79 -12.65 -1.77 -10.86
CA GLY A 79 -12.40 -3.20 -11.01
C GLY A 79 -11.48 -3.75 -9.91
N ASP A 80 -10.94 -4.95 -10.12
CA ASP A 80 -9.89 -5.50 -9.26
C ASP A 80 -8.50 -5.03 -9.72
N ASP A 81 -8.37 -3.82 -10.27
CA ASP A 81 -7.17 -3.34 -10.96
C ASP A 81 -5.95 -3.27 -10.03
N ARG A 82 -6.16 -2.99 -8.73
CA ARG A 82 -5.08 -3.06 -7.73
C ARG A 82 -4.57 -4.49 -7.49
N PHE A 83 -5.33 -5.52 -7.83
CA PHE A 83 -4.88 -6.91 -7.77
C PHE A 83 -4.40 -7.44 -9.12
N ASN A 84 -4.97 -6.96 -10.22
CA ASN A 84 -4.63 -7.36 -11.57
C ASN A 84 -4.61 -6.16 -12.52
N PRO A 85 -3.54 -5.36 -12.55
CA PRO A 85 -3.49 -4.13 -13.34
C PRO A 85 -3.24 -4.39 -14.84
N GLY A 86 -3.42 -5.62 -15.33
CA GLY A 86 -3.34 -5.95 -16.77
C GLY A 86 -1.95 -5.87 -17.42
N VAL A 87 -0.90 -5.55 -16.66
CA VAL A 87 0.50 -5.56 -17.11
C VAL A 87 1.13 -6.93 -16.81
N TYR A 88 1.73 -7.62 -17.78
CA TYR A 88 2.30 -8.98 -17.63
C TYR A 88 3.76 -9.05 -18.04
#